data_AF-A0A2E8B683-F1
#
_entry.id   AF-A0A2E8B683-F1
#
_cell.length_a   1.000
_cell.length_b   1.000
_cell.length_c   1.000
_cell.angle_alpha   90.00
_cell.angle_beta   90.00
_cell.angle_gamma   90.00
#
_symmetry.space_group_name_H-M   'P 1'
#
loop_
_entity.id
_entity.type
_entity.pdbx_description
1 polymer ?
#
loop_
_entity_poly.entity_id
_entity_poly.type
_entity_poly.pdbx_seq_one_letter_code
_entity_poly.pdbx_strand_id
1 'polypeptide(L)'
;MVRDDVKRDDYESAFELARLLSENGCDERVLPNWAGIAAFCTNHFDQAEKHFSEAKVAGVLDVQANSLVAEIATYKQHWAVEEKLREAELAADDLPRVELLTSKGPMIVELFENEAPESVGNFISLVESGFYNGLKFHRVLAGFMAQGGCPQGDGTGGPGYEIYCECDKSGHRKHFRGSLSMAHSGPDTGGSQFFITFLPTPHLNGRHTVFGRLVEGHEVLAKLTRINPQSFGPDAGLDTIDSATVLRKRDGVEYTPHKVK
;
A
#
# COMPACT_ATOMS: atom_id res chain seq x y z
N MET A 1 -14.87 -0.13 19.06
CA MET A 1 -14.62 -1.15 18.01
C MET A 1 -14.22 -0.48 16.70
N VAL A 2 -15.13 0.10 15.88
CA VAL A 2 -14.74 0.76 14.59
C VAL A 2 -13.59 1.76 14.75
N ARG A 3 -13.69 2.67 15.74
CA ARG A 3 -12.61 3.60 16.09
C ARG A 3 -11.29 2.90 16.39
N ASP A 4 -11.33 1.80 17.12
CA ASP A 4 -10.14 1.12 17.60
C ASP A 4 -9.47 0.33 16.47
N ASP A 5 -10.25 -0.11 15.47
CA ASP A 5 -9.74 -0.71 14.23
C ASP A 5 -9.11 0.36 13.33
N VAL A 6 -9.76 1.51 13.15
CA VAL A 6 -9.19 2.69 12.47
C VAL A 6 -7.85 3.09 13.09
N LYS A 7 -7.77 3.16 14.42
CA LYS A 7 -6.53 3.51 15.14
C LYS A 7 -5.40 2.49 14.98
N ARG A 8 -5.71 1.27 14.54
CA ARG A 8 -4.74 0.20 14.31
C ARG A 8 -4.44 -0.01 12.82
N ASP A 9 -4.97 0.85 11.95
CA ASP A 9 -4.97 0.69 10.49
C ASP A 9 -5.61 -0.62 9.98
N ASP A 10 -6.51 -1.21 10.77
CA ASP A 10 -7.34 -2.34 10.35
C ASP A 10 -8.60 -1.80 9.66
N TYR A 11 -8.38 -1.12 8.54
CA TYR A 11 -9.41 -0.35 7.85
C TYR A 11 -10.46 -1.24 7.21
N GLU A 12 -10.09 -2.45 6.77
CA GLU A 12 -11.03 -3.45 6.24
C GLU A 12 -12.03 -3.89 7.31
N SER A 13 -11.55 -4.26 8.51
CA SER A 13 -12.44 -4.61 9.62
C SER A 13 -13.27 -3.42 10.08
N ALA A 14 -12.66 -2.22 10.14
CA ALA A 14 -13.37 -1.00 10.51
C ALA A 14 -14.51 -0.68 9.53
N PHE A 15 -14.24 -0.78 8.23
CA PHE A 15 -15.20 -0.49 7.17
C PHE A 15 -16.37 -1.47 7.22
N GLU A 16 -16.08 -2.77 7.30
CA GLU A 16 -17.11 -3.81 7.35
C GLU A 16 -17.95 -3.71 8.63
N LEU A 17 -17.31 -3.49 9.78
CA LEU A 17 -18.03 -3.30 11.04
C LEU A 17 -18.92 -2.05 11.01
N ALA A 18 -18.43 -0.94 10.44
CA ALA A 18 -19.22 0.28 10.30
C ALA A 18 -20.44 0.07 9.39
N ARG A 19 -20.27 -0.68 8.28
CA ARG A 19 -21.35 -1.07 7.38
C ARG A 19 -22.41 -1.89 8.11
N LEU A 20 -22.00 -2.96 8.81
CA LEU A 20 -22.90 -3.82 9.56
C LEU A 20 -23.65 -3.06 10.66
N LEU A 21 -22.98 -2.19 11.42
CA LEU A 21 -23.63 -1.36 12.44
C LEU A 21 -24.69 -0.45 11.82
N SER A 22 -24.37 0.19 10.69
CA SER A 22 -25.30 1.09 10.00
C SER A 22 -26.53 0.34 9.46
N GLU A 23 -26.32 -0.84 8.87
CA GLU A 23 -27.40 -1.69 8.34
C GLU A 23 -28.32 -2.25 9.43
N ASN A 24 -27.79 -2.46 10.64
CA ASN A 24 -28.56 -2.94 11.79
C ASN A 24 -29.11 -1.79 12.66
N GLY A 25 -29.11 -0.55 12.16
CA GLY A 25 -29.76 0.58 12.81
C GLY A 25 -29.05 1.12 14.05
N CYS A 26 -27.73 0.95 14.15
CA CYS A 26 -26.93 1.60 15.19
C CYS A 26 -27.08 3.13 15.12
N ASP A 27 -27.48 3.75 16.21
CA ASP A 27 -27.79 5.18 16.33
C ASP A 27 -26.64 5.99 16.98
N GLU A 28 -25.47 5.37 17.12
CA GLU A 28 -24.27 6.02 17.66
C GLU A 28 -23.88 7.24 16.82
N ARG A 29 -24.07 8.44 17.38
CA ARG A 29 -23.88 9.72 16.70
C ARG A 29 -22.49 9.88 16.07
N VAL A 30 -21.47 9.25 16.64
CA VAL A 30 -20.07 9.33 16.18
C VAL A 30 -19.72 8.31 15.08
N LEU A 31 -20.59 7.35 14.79
CA LEU A 31 -20.33 6.29 13.82
C LEU A 31 -20.00 6.83 12.41
N PRO A 32 -20.71 7.83 11.85
CA PRO A 32 -20.39 8.35 10.52
C PRO A 32 -18.98 8.94 10.40
N ASN A 33 -18.41 9.50 11.47
CA ASN A 33 -17.03 9.98 11.45
C ASN A 33 -16.05 8.82 11.18
N TRP A 34 -16.16 7.74 11.95
CA TRP A 34 -15.27 6.58 11.82
C TRP A 34 -15.54 5.77 10.56
N ALA A 35 -16.81 5.64 10.16
CA ALA A 35 -17.21 5.02 8.90
C ALA A 35 -16.60 5.77 7.70
N GLY A 36 -16.63 7.10 7.73
CA GLY A 36 -16.02 7.93 6.69
C GLY A 36 -14.51 7.75 6.59
N ILE A 37 -13.80 7.72 7.73
CA ILE A 37 -12.35 7.46 7.75
C ILE A 37 -12.04 6.06 7.20
N ALA A 38 -12.75 5.02 7.65
CA ALA A 38 -12.52 3.66 7.19
C ALA A 38 -12.80 3.49 5.69
N ALA A 39 -13.91 4.07 5.19
CA ALA A 39 -14.24 4.08 3.77
C ALA A 39 -13.16 4.81 2.95
N PHE A 40 -12.67 5.96 3.41
CA PHE A 40 -11.62 6.71 2.73
C PHE A 40 -10.31 5.90 2.66
N CYS A 41 -9.89 5.32 3.78
CA CYS A 41 -8.65 4.55 3.86
C CYS A 41 -8.70 3.23 3.07
N THR A 42 -9.90 2.75 2.70
CA THR A 42 -10.12 1.59 1.83
C THR A 42 -10.48 1.95 0.38
N ASN A 43 -10.27 3.22 -0.01
CA ASN A 43 -10.58 3.78 -1.34
C ASN A 43 -12.09 3.85 -1.70
N HIS A 44 -13.02 3.64 -0.76
CA HIS A 44 -14.46 3.79 -0.98
C HIS A 44 -14.88 5.27 -0.86
N PHE A 45 -14.34 6.13 -1.74
CA PHE A 45 -14.43 7.58 -1.58
C PHE A 45 -15.87 8.14 -1.66
N ASP A 46 -16.76 7.53 -2.45
CA ASP A 46 -18.17 7.93 -2.48
C ASP A 46 -18.89 7.67 -1.14
N GLN A 47 -18.60 6.51 -0.54
CA GLN A 47 -19.15 6.16 0.78
C GLN A 47 -18.54 7.05 1.87
N ALA A 48 -17.24 7.34 1.76
CA ALA A 48 -16.57 8.27 2.66
C ALA A 48 -17.20 9.67 2.61
N GLU A 49 -17.49 10.21 1.42
CA GLU A 49 -18.11 11.53 1.26
C GLU A 49 -19.51 11.59 1.88
N LYS A 50 -20.29 10.52 1.69
CA LYS A 50 -21.61 10.39 2.32
C LYS A 50 -21.50 10.40 3.86
N HIS A 51 -20.65 9.56 4.41
CA HIS A 51 -20.47 9.46 5.87
C HIS A 51 -19.89 10.73 6.48
N PHE A 52 -18.95 11.41 5.80
CA PHE A 52 -18.45 12.70 6.25
C PHE A 52 -19.52 13.79 6.22
N SER A 53 -20.42 13.77 5.24
CA SER A 53 -21.55 14.70 5.18
C SER A 53 -22.51 14.49 6.36
N GLU A 54 -22.80 13.23 6.70
CA GLU A 54 -23.58 12.86 7.89
C GLU A 54 -22.89 13.30 9.18
N ALA A 55 -21.59 13.03 9.32
CA ALA A 55 -20.78 13.45 10.46
C ALA A 55 -20.73 14.98 10.63
N LYS A 56 -20.68 15.71 9.51
CA LYS A 56 -20.71 17.18 9.50
C LYS A 56 -22.04 17.72 10.00
N VAL A 57 -23.16 17.18 9.51
CA VAL A 57 -24.51 17.55 9.97
C VAL A 57 -24.68 17.23 11.46
N ALA A 58 -24.16 16.08 11.90
CA ALA A 58 -24.17 15.67 13.29
C ALA A 58 -23.16 16.44 14.17
N GLY A 59 -22.27 17.28 13.61
CA GLY A 59 -21.28 18.06 14.37
C GLY A 59 -20.24 17.19 15.09
N VAL A 60 -19.86 16.06 14.52
CA VAL A 60 -18.92 15.07 15.13
C VAL A 60 -17.65 14.82 14.31
N LEU A 61 -17.41 15.61 13.26
CA LEU A 61 -16.16 15.51 12.49
C LEU A 61 -14.96 15.84 13.37
N ASP A 62 -14.05 14.87 13.51
CA ASP A 62 -12.78 15.09 14.19
C ASP A 62 -11.74 15.75 13.26
N VAL A 63 -10.53 15.98 13.80
CA VAL A 63 -9.44 16.63 13.05
C VAL A 63 -9.02 15.80 11.82
N GLN A 64 -8.94 14.48 11.96
CA GLN A 64 -8.54 13.60 10.85
C GLN A 64 -9.60 13.63 9.76
N ALA A 65 -10.87 13.44 10.11
CA ALA A 65 -11.98 13.47 9.16
C ALA A 65 -12.09 14.82 8.45
N ASN A 66 -11.90 15.94 9.15
CA ASN A 66 -11.88 17.27 8.53
C ASN A 66 -10.77 17.40 7.47
N SER A 67 -9.56 16.89 7.75
CA SER A 67 -8.49 16.87 6.76
C SER A 67 -8.83 16.02 5.53
N LEU A 68 -9.47 14.86 5.74
CA LEU A 68 -9.87 13.98 4.62
C LEU A 68 -11.00 14.59 3.77
N VAL A 69 -11.96 15.28 4.39
CA VAL A 69 -13.03 16.00 3.69
C VAL A 69 -12.49 17.05 2.73
N ALA A 70 -11.43 17.77 3.12
CA ALA A 70 -10.84 18.81 2.28
C ALA A 70 -10.25 18.24 0.97
N GLU A 71 -9.82 16.99 0.98
CA GLU A 71 -9.12 16.36 -0.13
C GLU A 71 -10.00 15.41 -0.96
N ILE A 72 -11.14 14.96 -0.42
CA ILE A 72 -11.91 13.83 -0.97
C ILE A 72 -12.27 13.97 -2.45
N ALA A 73 -12.59 15.18 -2.91
CA ALA A 73 -12.89 15.44 -4.32
C ALA A 73 -11.71 15.11 -5.25
N THR A 74 -10.49 15.47 -4.83
CA THR A 74 -9.25 15.16 -5.57
C THR A 74 -9.01 13.65 -5.59
N TYR A 75 -9.25 12.96 -4.47
CA TYR A 75 -9.09 11.50 -4.41
C TYR A 75 -10.09 10.77 -5.31
N LYS A 76 -11.35 11.20 -5.34
CA LYS A 76 -12.37 10.64 -6.25
C LYS A 76 -11.94 10.75 -7.71
N GLN A 77 -11.40 11.90 -8.12
CA GLN A 77 -10.90 12.09 -9.49
C GLN A 77 -9.74 11.15 -9.81
N HIS A 78 -8.78 11.00 -8.88
CA HIS A 78 -7.65 10.09 -9.08
C HIS A 78 -8.08 8.62 -9.08
N TRP A 79 -9.02 8.25 -8.21
CA TRP A 79 -9.51 6.89 -8.07
C TRP A 79 -10.31 6.45 -9.29
N ALA A 80 -11.14 7.32 -9.87
CA ALA A 80 -11.88 7.00 -11.09
C ALA A 80 -10.94 6.64 -12.28
N VAL A 81 -9.76 7.27 -12.35
CA VAL A 81 -8.72 6.89 -13.34
C VAL A 81 -8.11 5.54 -12.99
N GLU A 82 -7.78 5.33 -11.72
CA GLU A 82 -7.22 4.07 -11.21
C GLU A 82 -8.18 2.90 -11.45
N GLU A 83 -9.45 3.01 -11.08
CA GLU A 83 -10.49 1.98 -11.24
C GLU A 83 -10.60 1.52 -12.69
N LYS A 84 -10.67 2.46 -13.63
CA LYS A 84 -10.74 2.14 -15.06
C LYS A 84 -9.54 1.33 -15.54
N LEU A 85 -8.35 1.65 -15.04
CA LEU A 85 -7.14 0.89 -15.33
C LEU A 85 -7.22 -0.51 -14.69
N ARG A 86 -7.66 -0.61 -13.42
CA ARG A 86 -7.81 -1.90 -12.72
C ARG A 86 -8.82 -2.82 -13.41
N GLU A 87 -9.94 -2.27 -13.90
CA GLU A 87 -10.94 -3.01 -14.66
C GLU A 87 -10.37 -3.58 -15.96
N ALA A 88 -9.60 -2.77 -16.69
CA ALA A 88 -8.94 -3.21 -17.92
C ALA A 88 -7.88 -4.28 -17.66
N GLU A 89 -7.07 -4.12 -16.60
CA GLU A 89 -6.06 -5.10 -16.17
C GLU A 89 -6.69 -6.41 -15.70
N LEU A 90 -7.81 -6.34 -14.95
CA LEU A 90 -8.56 -7.52 -14.53
C LEU A 90 -9.17 -8.26 -15.74
N ALA A 91 -9.63 -7.53 -16.75
CA ALA A 91 -10.15 -8.11 -17.98
C ALA A 91 -9.04 -8.76 -18.84
N ALA A 92 -7.84 -8.19 -18.85
CA ALA A 92 -6.68 -8.75 -19.54
C ALA A 92 -6.09 -9.96 -18.79
N ASP A 93 -6.12 -9.92 -17.45
CA ASP A 93 -5.65 -10.95 -16.52
C ASP A 93 -4.24 -11.49 -16.81
N ASP A 94 -3.33 -10.61 -17.23
CA ASP A 94 -1.99 -10.96 -17.71
C ASP A 94 -0.84 -10.33 -16.91
N LEU A 95 -1.15 -9.46 -15.93
CA LEU A 95 -0.13 -8.79 -15.12
C LEU A 95 0.61 -9.78 -14.19
N PRO A 96 1.91 -9.60 -13.94
CA PRO A 96 2.64 -10.47 -13.03
C PRO A 96 2.10 -10.42 -11.60
N ARG A 97 2.19 -11.55 -10.89
CA ARG A 97 1.81 -11.67 -9.48
C ARG A 97 2.91 -12.32 -8.67
N VAL A 98 3.14 -11.80 -7.47
CA VAL A 98 4.10 -12.32 -6.50
C VAL A 98 3.38 -12.56 -5.17
N GLU A 99 3.61 -13.72 -4.57
CA GLU A 99 3.28 -13.98 -3.18
C GLU A 99 4.44 -13.55 -2.28
N LEU A 100 4.12 -12.76 -1.25
CA LEU A 100 4.97 -12.48 -0.11
C LEU A 100 4.41 -13.24 1.09
N LEU A 101 4.97 -14.40 1.39
CA LEU A 101 4.67 -15.10 2.64
C LEU A 101 5.40 -14.39 3.77
N THR A 102 4.66 -13.84 4.73
CA THR A 102 5.23 -13.13 5.88
C THR A 102 4.99 -13.88 7.18
N SER A 103 5.68 -13.48 8.24
CA SER A 103 5.43 -13.96 9.61
C SER A 103 4.00 -13.71 10.11
N LYS A 104 3.21 -12.87 9.43
CA LYS A 104 1.80 -12.60 9.73
C LYS A 104 0.81 -13.29 8.79
N GLY A 105 1.29 -13.95 7.74
CA GLY A 105 0.48 -14.60 6.71
C GLY A 105 0.89 -14.21 5.28
N PRO A 106 0.21 -14.79 4.26
CA PRO A 106 0.48 -14.49 2.87
C PRO A 106 -0.11 -13.15 2.43
N MET A 107 0.59 -12.49 1.50
CA MET A 107 0.12 -11.32 0.76
C MET A 107 0.37 -11.54 -0.72
N ILE A 108 -0.62 -11.29 -1.58
CA ILE A 108 -0.43 -11.36 -3.03
C ILE A 108 -0.40 -9.94 -3.58
N VAL A 109 0.68 -9.62 -4.30
CA VAL A 109 0.83 -8.36 -5.02
C VAL A 109 0.75 -8.60 -6.52
N GLU A 110 0.04 -7.73 -7.22
CA GLU A 110 0.00 -7.65 -8.69
C GLU A 110 0.83 -6.46 -9.16
N LEU A 111 1.64 -6.66 -10.19
CA LEU A 111 2.70 -5.74 -10.59
C LEU A 111 2.32 -4.95 -11.86
N PHE A 112 2.52 -3.64 -11.83
CA PHE A 112 2.16 -2.70 -12.89
C PHE A 112 3.23 -2.61 -13.96
N GLU A 113 3.45 -3.73 -14.66
CA GLU A 113 4.48 -3.85 -15.71
C GLU A 113 4.32 -2.82 -16.83
N ASN A 114 3.08 -2.42 -17.15
CA ASN A 114 2.81 -1.46 -18.22
C ASN A 114 3.31 -0.04 -17.87
N GLU A 115 3.22 0.35 -16.60
CA GLU A 115 3.57 1.69 -16.13
C GLU A 115 4.98 1.78 -15.51
N ALA A 116 5.47 0.68 -14.92
CA ALA A 116 6.74 0.64 -14.21
C ALA A 116 7.59 -0.61 -14.56
N PRO A 117 7.90 -0.86 -15.85
CA PRO A 117 8.62 -2.06 -16.28
C PRO A 117 10.00 -2.22 -15.64
N GLU A 118 10.73 -1.13 -15.36
CA GLU A 118 12.06 -1.21 -14.71
C GLU A 118 11.94 -1.73 -13.28
N SER A 119 11.00 -1.16 -12.54
CA SER A 119 10.75 -1.53 -11.14
C SER A 119 10.22 -2.96 -11.04
N VAL A 120 9.32 -3.35 -11.94
CA VAL A 120 8.75 -4.71 -12.01
C VAL A 120 9.81 -5.74 -12.40
N GLY A 121 10.60 -5.46 -13.45
CA GLY A 121 11.70 -6.32 -13.89
C GLY A 121 12.71 -6.57 -12.78
N ASN A 122 13.11 -5.51 -12.09
CA ASN A 122 13.99 -5.61 -10.93
C ASN A 122 13.37 -6.42 -9.78
N PHE A 123 12.11 -6.14 -9.42
CA PHE A 123 11.45 -6.84 -8.31
C PHE A 123 11.33 -8.34 -8.58
N ILE A 124 10.88 -8.74 -9.78
CA ILE A 124 10.77 -10.15 -10.17
C ILE A 124 12.15 -10.84 -10.17
N SER A 125 13.18 -10.20 -10.73
CA SER A 125 14.54 -10.77 -10.74
C SER A 125 15.08 -11.01 -9.32
N LEU A 126 14.82 -10.09 -8.39
CA LEU A 126 15.18 -10.23 -6.97
C LEU A 126 14.36 -11.33 -6.27
N VAL A 127 13.08 -11.49 -6.59
CA VAL A 127 12.25 -12.60 -6.09
C VAL A 127 12.80 -13.94 -6.58
N GLU A 128 13.09 -14.09 -7.88
CA GLU A 128 13.55 -15.35 -8.47
C GLU A 128 14.94 -15.77 -7.97
N SER A 129 15.79 -14.81 -7.57
CA SER A 129 17.08 -15.08 -6.93
C SER A 129 16.98 -15.39 -5.42
N GLY A 130 15.78 -15.33 -4.85
CA GLY A 130 15.54 -15.54 -3.41
C GLY A 130 16.00 -14.39 -2.53
N PHE A 131 16.27 -13.21 -3.09
CA PHE A 131 16.84 -12.05 -2.37
C PHE A 131 16.00 -11.61 -1.17
N TYR A 132 14.67 -11.67 -1.28
CA TYR A 132 13.76 -11.20 -0.25
C TYR A 132 13.54 -12.19 0.90
N ASN A 133 13.99 -13.44 0.78
CA ASN A 133 13.73 -14.48 1.77
C ASN A 133 14.46 -14.19 3.09
N GLY A 134 13.70 -14.16 4.19
CA GLY A 134 14.18 -13.81 5.52
C GLY A 134 14.39 -12.31 5.77
N LEU A 135 14.11 -11.44 4.79
CA LEU A 135 14.25 -9.99 4.99
C LEU A 135 13.15 -9.44 5.89
N LYS A 136 13.43 -8.32 6.55
CA LYS A 136 12.55 -7.73 7.56
C LYS A 136 11.77 -6.53 7.03
N PHE A 137 10.57 -6.34 7.56
CA PHE A 137 9.86 -5.05 7.54
C PHE A 137 10.46 -4.13 8.61
N HIS A 138 11.57 -3.47 8.28
CA HIS A 138 12.38 -2.70 9.22
C HIS A 138 11.74 -1.37 9.65
N ARG A 139 10.74 -0.87 8.90
CA ARG A 139 10.06 0.39 9.20
C ARG A 139 8.58 0.27 8.88
N VAL A 140 7.72 0.30 9.90
CA VAL A 140 6.27 0.14 9.76
C VAL A 140 5.56 1.25 10.55
N LEU A 141 5.15 2.30 9.85
CA LEU A 141 4.61 3.50 10.47
C LEU A 141 3.07 3.50 10.41
N ALA A 142 2.43 3.57 11.57
CA ALA A 142 0.98 3.65 11.69
C ALA A 142 0.44 4.87 10.92
N GLY A 143 -0.69 4.69 10.23
CA GLY A 143 -1.27 5.73 9.38
C GLY A 143 -0.43 6.08 8.15
N PHE A 144 0.49 5.20 7.72
CA PHE A 144 1.34 5.48 6.57
C PHE A 144 1.65 4.23 5.72
N MET A 145 2.66 3.44 6.09
CA MET A 145 3.15 2.33 5.26
C MET A 145 4.01 1.33 6.04
N ALA A 146 4.20 0.15 5.44
CA ALA A 146 5.14 -0.88 5.83
C ALA A 146 6.28 -0.98 4.79
N GLN A 147 7.52 -0.72 5.20
CA GLN A 147 8.72 -0.74 4.36
C GLN A 147 9.58 -1.97 4.66
N GLY A 148 9.98 -2.66 3.60
CA GLY A 148 10.80 -3.88 3.62
C GLY A 148 11.87 -3.89 2.53
N GLY A 149 12.42 -5.06 2.24
CA GLY A 149 13.38 -5.25 1.14
C GLY A 149 14.80 -4.76 1.41
N CYS A 150 15.16 -4.47 2.67
CA CYS A 150 16.53 -4.10 3.04
C CYS A 150 17.32 -5.34 3.50
N PRO A 151 18.42 -5.72 2.84
CA PRO A 151 19.22 -6.90 3.22
C PRO A 151 19.93 -6.74 4.57
N GLN A 152 20.20 -5.50 5.00
CA GLN A 152 20.80 -5.21 6.31
C GLN A 152 19.75 -5.09 7.41
N GLY A 153 18.46 -4.98 7.05
CA GLY A 153 17.35 -4.89 8.01
C GLY A 153 17.27 -3.58 8.80
N ASP A 154 18.08 -2.58 8.47
CA ASP A 154 18.12 -1.26 9.13
C ASP A 154 17.74 -0.09 8.21
N GLY A 155 17.43 -0.39 6.94
CA GLY A 155 17.07 0.59 5.92
C GLY A 155 18.24 1.16 5.12
N THR A 156 19.49 0.74 5.38
CA THR A 156 20.67 1.28 4.69
C THR A 156 21.22 0.40 3.56
N GLY A 157 20.81 -0.88 3.51
CA GLY A 157 21.23 -1.83 2.49
C GLY A 157 20.38 -1.83 1.21
N GLY A 158 20.92 -2.42 0.15
CA GLY A 158 20.25 -2.64 -1.15
C GLY A 158 20.86 -3.81 -1.93
N PRO A 159 20.47 -4.05 -3.20
CA PRO A 159 20.86 -5.22 -3.97
C PRO A 159 22.27 -5.11 -4.59
N GLY A 160 23.02 -4.05 -4.24
CA GLY A 160 24.34 -3.75 -4.78
C GLY A 160 24.33 -2.94 -6.09
N TYR A 161 23.16 -2.50 -6.54
CA TYR A 161 22.97 -1.62 -7.70
C TYR A 161 21.72 -0.74 -7.50
N GLU A 162 21.54 0.23 -8.39
CA GLU A 162 20.38 1.13 -8.45
C GLU A 162 19.61 0.98 -9.76
N ILE A 163 18.34 1.40 -9.79
CA ILE A 163 17.45 1.43 -10.97
C ILE A 163 16.86 2.83 -11.18
N TYR A 164 16.45 3.12 -12.42
CA TYR A 164 15.78 4.37 -12.78
C TYR A 164 14.40 4.50 -12.11
N CYS A 165 14.04 5.73 -11.75
CA CYS A 165 12.69 6.07 -11.34
C CYS A 165 11.75 6.10 -12.56
N GLU A 166 10.46 5.84 -12.29
CA GLU A 166 9.40 5.84 -13.31
C GLU A 166 8.19 6.65 -12.81
N CYS A 167 8.36 7.36 -11.70
CA CYS A 167 7.31 8.12 -11.03
C CYS A 167 6.98 9.45 -11.70
N ASP A 168 7.79 9.92 -12.66
CA ASP A 168 7.57 11.14 -13.43
C ASP A 168 7.13 10.86 -14.87
N LYS A 169 7.08 9.59 -15.28
CA LYS A 169 6.61 9.18 -16.61
C LYS A 169 5.12 9.48 -16.78
N SER A 170 4.71 9.74 -18.02
CA SER A 170 3.29 9.87 -18.37
C SER A 170 2.57 8.56 -18.05
N GLY A 171 1.45 8.64 -17.32
CA GLY A 171 0.68 7.45 -16.93
C GLY A 171 1.17 6.76 -15.64
N HIS A 172 2.17 7.31 -14.93
CA HIS A 172 2.59 6.74 -13.65
C HIS A 172 1.42 6.59 -12.67
N ARG A 173 1.48 5.52 -11.87
CA ARG A 173 0.44 5.15 -10.92
C ARG A 173 0.53 6.02 -9.66
N LYS A 174 -0.64 6.26 -9.03
CA LYS A 174 -0.77 7.04 -7.79
C LYS A 174 -0.90 6.11 -6.58
N HIS A 175 -0.60 6.64 -5.41
CA HIS A 175 -0.63 5.88 -4.16
C HIS A 175 -2.03 5.85 -3.55
N PHE A 176 -2.59 4.66 -3.47
CA PHE A 176 -3.86 4.32 -2.82
C PHE A 176 -3.61 3.32 -1.70
N ARG A 177 -4.67 2.80 -1.06
CA ARG A 177 -4.54 1.65 -0.16
C ARG A 177 -3.85 0.47 -0.86
N GLY A 178 -2.85 -0.11 -0.22
CA GLY A 178 -2.16 -1.31 -0.70
C GLY A 178 -1.23 -1.08 -1.89
N SER A 179 -0.94 0.16 -2.28
CA SER A 179 0.05 0.42 -3.33
C SER A 179 1.43 -0.07 -2.90
N LEU A 180 2.06 -0.85 -3.78
CA LEU A 180 3.44 -1.30 -3.67
C LEU A 180 4.33 -0.30 -4.42
N SER A 181 5.28 0.32 -3.71
CA SER A 181 6.05 1.44 -4.24
C SER A 181 7.52 1.37 -3.84
N MET A 182 8.39 1.86 -4.74
CA MET A 182 9.84 1.76 -4.60
C MET A 182 10.35 2.78 -3.57
N ALA A 183 11.08 2.29 -2.57
CA ALA A 183 11.80 3.16 -1.63
C ALA A 183 13.15 3.56 -2.23
N HIS A 184 13.53 4.82 -2.04
CA HIS A 184 14.80 5.36 -2.53
C HIS A 184 15.20 6.61 -1.73
N SER A 185 16.46 7.02 -1.84
CA SER A 185 17.04 8.19 -1.15
C SER A 185 17.12 9.45 -2.04
N GLY A 186 16.62 9.35 -3.27
CA GLY A 186 16.63 10.41 -4.28
C GLY A 186 16.27 9.83 -5.66
N PRO A 187 16.15 10.69 -6.69
CA PRO A 187 15.92 10.24 -8.06
C PRO A 187 16.93 9.17 -8.49
N ASP A 188 16.46 8.10 -9.12
CA ASP A 188 17.25 7.00 -9.68
C ASP A 188 18.16 6.28 -8.65
N THR A 189 17.73 6.23 -7.39
CA THR A 189 18.42 5.48 -6.31
C THR A 189 17.56 4.34 -5.75
N GLY A 190 16.54 3.93 -6.51
CA GLY A 190 15.75 2.74 -6.18
C GLY A 190 16.60 1.48 -6.29
N GLY A 191 16.27 0.44 -5.52
CA GLY A 191 17.02 -0.80 -5.51
C GLY A 191 16.12 -1.96 -5.15
N SER A 192 16.27 -2.51 -3.95
CA SER A 192 15.45 -3.63 -3.45
C SER A 192 14.40 -3.21 -2.43
N GLN A 193 14.54 -2.02 -1.83
CA GLN A 193 13.62 -1.60 -0.79
C GLN A 193 12.30 -1.14 -1.39
N PHE A 194 11.20 -1.58 -0.79
CA PHE A 194 9.85 -1.21 -1.19
C PHE A 194 9.02 -0.89 0.04
N PHE A 195 7.87 -0.25 -0.16
CA PHE A 195 6.86 -0.10 0.86
C PHE A 195 5.46 -0.41 0.32
N ILE A 196 4.58 -0.86 1.23
CA ILE A 196 3.16 -1.07 0.99
C ILE A 196 2.38 -0.07 1.84
N THR A 197 1.51 0.72 1.23
CA THR A 197 0.76 1.78 1.90
C THR A 197 -0.46 1.24 2.66
N PHE A 198 -0.68 1.72 3.89
CA PHE A 198 -1.87 1.38 4.70
C PHE A 198 -3.11 2.19 4.31
N LEU A 199 -2.93 3.30 3.62
CA LEU A 199 -4.00 4.21 3.18
C LEU A 199 -3.49 5.04 1.99
N PRO A 200 -4.34 5.82 1.31
CA PRO A 200 -3.90 6.70 0.22
C PRO A 200 -2.86 7.76 0.66
N THR A 201 -1.73 7.88 -0.06
CA THR A 201 -0.60 8.75 0.32
C THR A 201 -0.18 9.68 -0.83
N PRO A 202 -0.95 10.72 -1.17
CA PRO A 202 -0.75 11.52 -2.38
C PRO A 202 0.51 12.38 -2.35
N HIS A 203 1.03 12.68 -1.16
CA HIS A 203 2.30 13.39 -1.00
C HIS A 203 3.50 12.61 -1.57
N LEU A 204 3.33 11.30 -1.86
CA LEU A 204 4.32 10.45 -2.53
C LEU A 204 4.11 10.37 -4.06
N ASN A 205 2.99 10.86 -4.59
CA ASN A 205 2.72 10.84 -6.03
C ASN A 205 3.74 11.70 -6.76
N GLY A 206 4.24 11.22 -7.90
CA GLY A 206 5.29 11.89 -8.65
C GLY A 206 6.68 11.82 -8.01
N ARG A 207 6.82 11.17 -6.85
CA ARG A 207 8.07 11.10 -6.09
C ARG A 207 8.61 9.70 -5.90
N HIS A 208 7.73 8.71 -5.81
CA HIS A 208 8.08 7.29 -5.68
C HIS A 208 7.35 6.47 -6.73
N THR A 209 8.03 5.51 -7.34
CA THR A 209 7.44 4.66 -8.38
C THR A 209 6.48 3.66 -7.76
N VAL A 210 5.18 3.82 -8.00
CA VAL A 210 4.19 2.79 -7.71
C VAL A 210 4.28 1.72 -8.79
N PHE A 211 4.77 0.55 -8.43
CA PHE A 211 5.03 -0.56 -9.37
C PHE A 211 4.14 -1.77 -9.13
N GLY A 212 3.19 -1.69 -8.20
CA GLY A 212 2.18 -2.73 -8.01
C GLY A 212 1.12 -2.37 -6.99
N ARG A 213 0.25 -3.33 -6.69
CA ARG A 213 -0.78 -3.26 -5.65
C ARG A 213 -0.93 -4.58 -4.93
N LEU A 214 -1.32 -4.51 -3.67
CA LEU A 214 -1.84 -5.64 -2.91
C LEU A 214 -3.22 -6.01 -3.48
N VAL A 215 -3.42 -7.28 -3.80
CA VAL A 215 -4.71 -7.84 -4.24
C VAL A 215 -5.31 -8.81 -3.22
N GLU A 216 -4.47 -9.46 -2.39
CA GLU A 216 -4.90 -10.32 -1.28
C GLU A 216 -4.02 -10.11 -0.05
N GLY A 217 -4.56 -10.31 1.16
CA GLY A 217 -3.82 -10.17 2.42
C GLY A 217 -3.84 -8.75 3.03
N HIS A 218 -4.90 -7.99 2.80
CA HIS A 218 -5.05 -6.64 3.39
C HIS A 218 -5.08 -6.69 4.93
N GLU A 219 -5.71 -7.72 5.48
CA GLU A 219 -5.75 -8.06 6.91
C GLU A 219 -4.40 -8.52 7.45
N VAL A 220 -3.55 -9.12 6.62
CA VAL A 220 -2.16 -9.47 6.97
C VAL A 220 -1.33 -8.19 7.06
N LEU A 221 -1.48 -7.29 6.09
CA LEU A 221 -0.82 -5.99 6.11
C LEU A 221 -1.18 -5.21 7.39
N ALA A 222 -2.47 -5.17 7.76
CA ALA A 222 -2.93 -4.51 8.98
C ALA A 222 -2.27 -5.08 10.26
N LYS A 223 -1.98 -6.39 10.29
CA LYS A 223 -1.36 -7.10 11.43
C LYS A 223 0.16 -6.93 11.55
N LEU A 224 0.84 -6.33 10.56
CA LEU A 224 2.27 -6.06 10.67
C LEU A 224 2.60 -5.19 11.89
N THR A 225 3.62 -5.57 12.62
CA THR A 225 4.03 -4.93 13.87
C THR A 225 4.50 -3.52 13.58
N ARG A 226 3.82 -2.52 14.15
CA ARG A 226 4.19 -1.11 13.98
C ARG A 226 5.55 -0.87 14.62
N ILE A 227 6.49 -0.36 13.85
CA ILE A 227 7.84 -0.03 14.31
C ILE A 227 8.31 1.29 13.71
N ASN A 228 8.70 2.21 14.60
CA ASN A 228 9.42 3.42 14.23
C ASN A 228 10.93 3.21 14.50
N PRO A 229 11.79 3.15 13.47
CA PRO A 229 13.23 2.95 13.64
C PRO A 229 13.90 3.98 14.56
N GLN A 230 13.30 5.16 14.72
CA GLN A 230 13.82 6.21 15.61
C GLN A 230 13.49 5.96 17.09
N SER A 231 12.60 5.00 17.39
CA SER A 231 12.04 4.78 18.73
C SER A 231 12.34 3.39 19.29
N PHE A 232 13.01 2.51 18.54
CA PHE A 232 13.27 1.13 18.95
C PHE A 232 14.70 0.68 18.66
N GLY A 233 15.21 -0.23 19.51
CA GLY A 233 16.49 -0.92 19.33
C GLY A 233 16.40 -2.13 18.38
N PRO A 234 17.54 -2.77 18.07
CA PRO A 234 17.66 -3.76 16.99
C PRO A 234 16.85 -5.06 17.13
N ASP A 235 16.29 -5.37 18.32
CA ASP A 235 15.61 -6.66 18.62
C ASP A 235 14.08 -6.57 18.77
N ALA A 236 13.43 -5.61 18.12
CA ALA A 236 12.01 -5.30 18.33
C ALA A 236 10.98 -6.34 17.80
N GLY A 237 11.37 -7.59 17.55
CA GLY A 237 10.45 -8.62 17.05
C GLY A 237 9.88 -8.29 15.66
N LEU A 238 10.77 -7.89 14.75
CA LEU A 238 10.43 -7.46 13.39
C LEU A 238 9.76 -8.58 12.59
N ASP A 239 8.68 -8.23 11.88
CA ASP A 239 8.05 -9.15 10.94
C ASP A 239 8.92 -9.37 9.70
N THR A 240 8.87 -10.59 9.17
CA THR A 240 9.73 -11.08 8.10
C THR A 240 8.93 -11.38 6.84
N ILE A 241 9.61 -11.33 5.70
CA ILE A 241 9.22 -11.96 4.45
C ILE A 241 9.85 -13.35 4.49
N ASP A 242 9.11 -14.35 4.94
CA ASP A 242 9.58 -15.72 5.07
C ASP A 242 9.98 -16.29 3.70
N SER A 243 9.17 -16.01 2.68
CA SER A 243 9.52 -16.26 1.28
C SER A 243 8.80 -15.30 0.33
N ALA A 244 9.45 -14.99 -0.80
CA ALA A 244 8.78 -14.35 -1.94
C ALA A 244 8.76 -15.33 -3.13
N THR A 245 7.62 -15.47 -3.81
CA THR A 245 7.45 -16.42 -4.93
C THR A 245 6.70 -15.76 -6.08
N VAL A 246 7.23 -15.86 -7.29
CA VAL A 246 6.53 -15.42 -8.49
C VAL A 246 5.43 -16.43 -8.82
N LEU A 247 4.16 -16.00 -8.72
CA LEU A 247 2.99 -16.82 -9.02
C LEU A 247 2.65 -16.78 -10.52
N ARG A 248 2.84 -15.61 -11.14
CA ARG A 248 2.54 -15.38 -12.55
C ARG A 248 3.51 -14.36 -13.13
N LYS A 249 3.89 -14.56 -14.40
CA LYS A 249 4.58 -13.61 -15.26
C LYS A 249 3.78 -13.43 -16.55
N ARG A 250 3.98 -12.33 -17.26
CA ARG A 250 3.45 -12.19 -18.61
C ARG A 250 4.29 -13.04 -19.57
N ASP A 251 3.60 -13.80 -20.42
CA ASP A 251 4.27 -14.68 -21.38
C ASP A 251 5.12 -13.88 -22.38
N GLY A 252 6.34 -14.38 -22.63
CA GLY A 252 7.26 -13.78 -23.60
C GLY A 252 7.97 -12.50 -23.14
N VAL A 253 7.77 -12.07 -21.89
CA VAL A 253 8.47 -10.92 -21.31
C VAL A 253 9.65 -11.36 -20.46
N GLU A 254 10.80 -10.71 -20.66
CA GLU A 254 12.00 -10.91 -19.84
C GLU A 254 12.04 -9.85 -18.72
N TYR A 255 12.30 -10.30 -17.49
CA TYR A 255 12.35 -9.45 -16.30
C TYR A 255 13.79 -9.31 -15.82
N THR A 256 14.53 -8.43 -16.51
CA THR A 256 15.95 -8.17 -16.23
C THR A 256 16.11 -6.72 -15.78
N PRO A 257 16.77 -6.45 -14.63
CA PRO A 257 16.96 -5.08 -14.16
C PRO A 257 17.94 -4.31 -15.05
N HIS A 258 17.54 -3.12 -15.51
CA HIS A 258 18.49 -2.16 -16.08
C HIS A 258 19.17 -1.36 -14.97
N LYS A 259 20.42 -1.73 -14.68
CA LYS A 259 21.21 -1.18 -13.59
C LYS A 259 21.84 0.15 -13.98
N VAL A 260 21.73 1.15 -13.10
CA VAL A 260 22.27 2.52 -13.32
C VAL A 260 23.70 2.68 -12.77
N LYS A 261 24.05 1.93 -11.73
CA LYS A 261 25.36 1.93 -11.07
C LYS A 261 25.79 0.53 -10.66
#